data_AF-A0A8T5UN95-F1
#
_entry.id   AF-A0A8T5UN95-F1
#
_cell.length_a   1.000
_cell.length_b   1.000
_cell.length_c   1.000
_cell.angle_alpha   90.00
_cell.angle_beta   90.00
_cell.angle_gamma   90.00
#
_symmetry.space_group_name_H-M   'P 1'
#
loop_
_entity.id
_entity.type
_entity.pdbx_description
1 polymer ?
#
loop_
_entity_poly.entity_id
_entity_poly.type
_entity_poly.pdbx_seq_one_letter_code
_entity_poly.pdbx_strand_id
1 'polypeptide(L)'
;MTEIKKLTKIAILAYGIVCLIFAIMLIFLLDFWIAAVNMPTWLNEFHPRGFGGALLVVVFFALLVLFNKDWDWEKIKVAYVVVYTWLPINIIMEVSVTAIFLPTLSNELLSQIIMDTILMSILLVLGVYSYIKQRE
;
A
#
# COMPACT_ATOMS: atom_id res chain seq x y z
N MET A 1 -6.68 -13.11 25.50
CA MET A 1 -7.01 -13.37 24.08
C MET A 1 -7.90 -12.24 23.61
N THR A 2 -7.52 -11.57 22.51
CA THR A 2 -8.28 -10.42 21.99
C THR A 2 -8.75 -10.76 20.59
N GLU A 3 -10.06 -10.84 20.38
CA GLU A 3 -10.59 -11.06 19.04
C GLU A 3 -10.39 -9.81 18.18
N ILE A 4 -9.94 -10.01 16.94
CA ILE A 4 -9.88 -8.92 15.96
C ILE A 4 -11.31 -8.51 15.60
N LYS A 5 -11.65 -7.24 15.85
CA LYS A 5 -12.95 -6.67 15.54
C LYS A 5 -13.19 -6.66 14.03
N LYS A 6 -14.47 -6.70 13.66
CA LYS A 6 -14.89 -6.69 12.25
C LYS A 6 -14.31 -5.52 11.46
N LEU A 7 -14.29 -4.31 12.04
CA LEU A 7 -13.74 -3.11 11.42
C LEU A 7 -12.25 -3.26 11.07
N THR A 8 -11.45 -3.80 11.99
CA THR A 8 -10.03 -4.09 11.78
C THR A 8 -9.81 -5.09 10.66
N LYS A 9 -10.62 -6.16 10.62
CA LYS A 9 -10.57 -7.14 9.52
C LYS A 9 -10.83 -6.48 8.17
N ILE A 10 -11.84 -5.61 8.09
CA ILE A 10 -12.18 -4.85 6.87
C ILE A 10 -11.02 -3.93 6.47
N ALA A 11 -10.45 -3.19 7.41
CA ALA A 11 -9.37 -2.25 7.14
C ALA A 11 -8.12 -2.96 6.59
N ILE A 12 -7.70 -4.05 7.25
CA ILE A 12 -6.55 -4.87 6.83
C ILE A 12 -6.82 -5.51 5.47
N LEU A 13 -8.01 -6.04 5.25
CA LEU A 13 -8.40 -6.65 3.97
C LEU A 13 -8.41 -5.61 2.84
N ALA A 14 -8.98 -4.43 3.07
CA ALA A 14 -9.04 -3.36 2.06
C ALA A 14 -7.64 -2.97 1.61
N TYR A 15 -6.71 -2.78 2.55
CA TYR A 15 -5.34 -2.45 2.18
C TYR A 15 -4.62 -3.63 1.51
N GLY A 16 -4.81 -4.85 2.01
CA GLY A 16 -4.29 -6.07 1.38
C GLY A 16 -4.74 -6.22 -0.08
N ILE A 17 -6.01 -5.92 -0.40
CA ILE A 17 -6.51 -5.94 -1.78
C ILE A 17 -5.80 -4.90 -2.66
N VAL A 18 -5.62 -3.68 -2.15
CA VAL A 18 -4.90 -2.63 -2.89
C VAL A 18 -3.45 -3.05 -3.13
N CYS A 19 -2.75 -3.56 -2.10
CA CYS A 19 -1.40 -4.11 -2.26
C CYS A 19 -1.34 -5.23 -3.30
N LEU A 20 -2.34 -6.13 -3.34
CA LEU A 20 -2.39 -7.21 -4.31
C LEU A 20 -2.54 -6.71 -5.74
N ILE A 21 -3.42 -5.74 -5.98
CA ILE A 21 -3.63 -5.14 -7.30
C ILE A 21 -2.32 -4.50 -7.78
N PHE A 22 -1.70 -3.66 -6.96
CA PHE A 22 -0.43 -3.00 -7.30
C PHE A 22 0.71 -4.00 -7.46
N ALA A 23 0.78 -5.05 -6.64
CA ALA A 23 1.76 -6.11 -6.78
C ALA A 23 1.65 -6.81 -8.15
N ILE A 24 0.43 -7.19 -8.56
CA ILE A 24 0.20 -7.81 -9.87
C ILE A 24 0.61 -6.85 -10.99
N MET A 25 0.23 -5.58 -10.87
CA MET A 25 0.59 -4.56 -11.86
C MET A 25 2.11 -4.44 -12.02
N LEU A 26 2.84 -4.30 -10.91
CA LEU A 26 4.28 -4.05 -10.92
C LEU A 26 5.11 -5.28 -11.28
N ILE A 27 4.66 -6.48 -10.91
CA ILE A 27 5.40 -7.73 -11.19
C ILE A 27 5.15 -8.21 -12.62
N PHE A 28 3.90 -8.15 -13.09
CA PHE A 28 3.51 -8.83 -14.34
C PHE A 28 3.07 -7.89 -15.46
N LEU A 29 2.38 -6.79 -15.16
CA LEU A 29 1.74 -5.96 -16.18
C LEU A 29 2.58 -4.76 -16.62
N LEU A 30 3.56 -4.36 -15.80
CA LEU A 30 4.37 -3.19 -16.08
C LEU A 30 5.15 -3.31 -17.38
N ASP A 31 5.80 -4.47 -17.62
CA ASP A 31 6.58 -4.69 -18.84
C ASP A 31 5.68 -4.66 -20.09
N PHE A 32 4.46 -5.19 -19.99
CA PHE A 32 3.46 -5.13 -21.06
C PHE A 32 3.04 -3.69 -21.34
N TRP A 33 2.83 -2.89 -20.28
CA TRP A 33 2.43 -1.50 -20.42
C TRP A 33 3.56 -0.65 -21.02
N ILE A 34 4.78 -0.73 -20.49
CA ILE A 34 5.95 -0.02 -21.01
C ILE A 34 6.17 -0.33 -22.50
N ALA A 35 6.07 -1.61 -22.88
CA ALA A 35 6.19 -2.03 -24.28
C ALA A 35 5.05 -1.49 -25.16
N ALA A 36 3.83 -1.41 -24.64
CA ALA A 36 2.67 -0.91 -25.37
C ALA A 36 2.69 0.62 -25.60
N VAL A 37 3.23 1.39 -24.65
CA VAL A 37 3.27 2.86 -24.72
C VAL A 37 4.65 3.44 -25.08
N ASN A 38 5.63 2.57 -25.36
CA ASN A 38 7.01 2.93 -25.74
C ASN A 38 7.66 3.93 -24.76
N MET A 39 7.40 3.75 -23.46
CA MET A 39 7.91 4.64 -22.42
C MET A 39 9.33 4.28 -22.00
N PRO A 40 10.12 5.25 -21.48
CA PRO A 40 11.42 4.95 -20.88
C PRO A 40 11.26 3.95 -19.73
N THR A 41 12.15 2.95 -19.70
CA THR A 41 12.21 2.00 -18.59
C THR A 41 12.77 2.67 -17.33
N TRP A 42 12.56 2.03 -16.19
CA TRP A 42 13.19 2.45 -14.94
C TRP A 42 14.71 2.34 -15.06
N LEU A 43 15.44 3.33 -14.54
CA LEU A 43 16.91 3.30 -14.46
C LEU A 43 17.43 2.04 -13.75
N ASN A 44 16.63 1.53 -12.81
CA ASN A 44 16.84 0.22 -12.20
C ASN A 44 15.68 -0.71 -12.60
N GLU A 45 15.97 -1.66 -13.50
CA GLU A 45 15.01 -2.63 -14.02
C GLU A 45 14.41 -3.55 -12.94
N PHE A 46 15.10 -3.73 -11.82
CA PHE A 46 14.62 -4.57 -10.71
C PHE A 46 13.71 -3.80 -9.75
N HIS A 47 13.70 -2.47 -9.79
CA HIS A 47 12.96 -1.65 -8.82
C HIS A 47 11.46 -1.98 -8.79
N PRO A 48 10.74 -2.06 -9.93
CA PRO A 48 9.30 -2.30 -9.89
C PRO A 48 8.94 -3.69 -9.38
N ARG A 49 9.70 -4.71 -9.81
CA ARG A 49 9.50 -6.10 -9.34
C ARG A 49 9.83 -6.26 -7.87
N GLY A 50 10.89 -5.59 -7.39
CA GLY A 50 11.25 -5.55 -5.97
C GLY A 50 10.15 -4.90 -5.12
N PHE A 51 9.61 -3.76 -5.57
CA PHE A 51 8.52 -3.08 -4.88
C PHE A 51 7.22 -3.89 -4.92
N GLY A 52 6.86 -4.47 -6.08
CA GLY A 52 5.73 -5.37 -6.20
C GLY A 52 5.86 -6.62 -5.31
N GLY A 53 7.07 -7.18 -5.18
CA GLY A 53 7.36 -8.27 -4.27
C GLY A 53 7.17 -7.88 -2.79
N ALA A 54 7.60 -6.69 -2.40
CA ALA A 54 7.35 -6.17 -1.05
C ALA A 54 5.84 -6.02 -0.76
N LEU A 55 5.06 -5.58 -1.75
CA LEU A 55 3.60 -5.51 -1.64
C LEU A 55 2.97 -6.90 -1.48
N LEU A 56 3.46 -7.94 -2.18
CA LEU A 56 3.00 -9.32 -1.95
C LEU A 56 3.26 -9.79 -0.51
N VAL A 57 4.39 -9.43 0.09
CA VAL A 57 4.66 -9.75 1.49
C VAL A 57 3.60 -9.13 2.40
N VAL A 58 3.21 -7.87 2.15
CA VAL A 58 2.10 -7.22 2.88
C VAL A 58 0.78 -7.95 2.67
N VAL A 59 0.48 -8.43 1.46
CA VAL A 59 -0.73 -9.22 1.17
C VAL A 59 -0.75 -10.52 1.99
N PHE A 60 0.33 -11.31 1.92
CA PHE A 60 0.41 -12.56 2.66
C PHE A 60 0.30 -12.33 4.17
N PHE A 61 0.96 -11.27 4.66
CA PHE A 61 0.88 -10.91 6.06
C PHE A 61 -0.54 -10.47 6.46
N ALA A 62 -1.22 -9.67 5.65
CA ALA A 62 -2.63 -9.31 5.87
C ALA A 62 -3.54 -10.54 5.94
N LEU A 63 -3.36 -11.51 5.04
CA LEU A 63 -4.11 -12.78 5.07
C LEU A 63 -3.80 -13.60 6.34
N LEU A 64 -2.53 -13.71 6.73
CA LEU A 64 -2.14 -14.38 7.98
C LEU A 64 -2.81 -13.74 9.20
N VAL A 65 -2.91 -12.41 9.23
CA VAL A 65 -3.61 -11.68 10.29
C VAL A 65 -5.10 -12.05 10.34
N LEU A 66 -5.75 -12.18 9.18
CA LEU A 66 -7.16 -12.49 9.08
C LEU A 66 -7.49 -13.96 9.44
N PHE A 67 -6.61 -14.90 9.10
CA PHE A 67 -6.85 -16.33 9.30
C PHE A 67 -6.36 -16.87 10.64
N ASN A 68 -5.40 -16.22 11.27
CA ASN A 68 -4.93 -16.62 12.58
C ASN A 68 -5.97 -16.25 13.65
N LYS A 69 -6.29 -17.20 14.54
CA LYS A 69 -7.30 -17.05 15.58
C LYS A 69 -6.72 -16.59 16.91
N ASP A 70 -5.41 -16.74 17.10
CA ASP A 70 -4.72 -16.51 18.36
C ASP A 70 -3.94 -15.20 18.35
N TRP A 71 -4.68 -14.10 18.46
CA TRP A 71 -4.12 -12.77 18.59
C TRP A 71 -4.15 -12.28 20.03
N ASP A 72 -2.99 -11.85 20.50
CA ASP A 72 -2.87 -10.97 21.66
C ASP A 72 -2.69 -9.52 21.18
N TRP A 73 -2.87 -8.58 22.10
CA TRP A 73 -2.78 -7.16 21.78
C TRP A 73 -1.40 -6.75 21.23
N GLU A 74 -0.33 -7.37 21.71
CA GLU A 74 1.03 -7.07 21.24
C GLU A 74 1.22 -7.46 19.77
N LYS A 75 0.77 -8.66 19.39
CA LYS A 75 0.79 -9.14 18.01
C LYS A 75 -0.08 -8.27 17.10
N ILE A 76 -1.25 -7.82 17.57
CA ILE A 76 -2.12 -6.92 16.80
C ILE A 76 -1.40 -5.59 16.51
N LYS A 77 -0.71 -5.00 17.50
CA LYS A 77 0.07 -3.78 17.30
C LYS A 77 1.15 -3.97 16.24
N VAL A 78 1.94 -5.04 16.35
CA VAL A 78 2.97 -5.37 15.36
C VAL A 78 2.34 -5.56 13.97
N ALA A 79 1.20 -6.23 13.90
CA ALA A 79 0.52 -6.45 12.64
C ALA A 79 0.10 -5.15 11.95
N TYR A 80 -0.45 -4.20 12.72
CA TYR A 80 -0.79 -2.88 12.20
C TYR A 80 0.42 -2.11 11.69
N VAL A 81 1.54 -2.16 12.41
CA VAL A 81 2.78 -1.51 11.96
C VAL A 81 3.23 -2.14 10.64
N VAL A 82 3.38 -3.46 10.57
CA VAL A 82 3.84 -4.15 9.35
C VAL A 82 2.94 -3.86 8.16
N VAL A 83 1.62 -3.90 8.37
CA VAL A 83 0.65 -3.65 7.31
C VAL A 83 0.75 -2.19 6.87
N TYR A 84 0.60 -1.22 7.78
CA TYR A 84 0.37 0.18 7.40
C TYR A 84 1.62 1.07 7.30
N THR A 85 2.82 0.62 7.70
CA THR A 85 4.05 1.44 7.67
C THR A 85 4.39 1.98 6.28
N TRP A 86 4.01 1.28 5.22
CA TRP A 86 4.28 1.72 3.85
C TRP A 86 3.46 2.94 3.42
N LEU A 87 2.26 3.14 3.94
CA LEU A 87 1.41 4.27 3.55
C LEU A 87 2.04 5.65 3.84
N PRO A 88 2.47 5.98 5.07
CA PRO A 88 3.06 7.28 5.34
C PRO A 88 4.36 7.50 4.55
N ILE A 89 5.17 6.45 4.36
CA ILE A 89 6.40 6.53 3.55
C ILE A 89 6.05 6.88 2.11
N ASN A 90 5.10 6.17 1.49
CA ASN A 90 4.70 6.42 0.11
C ASN A 90 4.05 7.79 -0.05
N ILE A 91 3.19 8.23 0.88
CA ILE A 91 2.60 9.57 0.84
C ILE A 91 3.68 10.66 0.89
N ILE A 92 4.66 10.53 1.78
CA ILE A 92 5.78 11.48 1.87
C ILE A 92 6.58 11.49 0.57
N MET A 93 6.85 10.33 -0.01
CA MET A 93 7.57 10.22 -1.27
C MET A 93 6.80 10.87 -2.42
N GLU A 94 5.50 10.58 -2.59
CA GLU A 94 4.65 11.18 -3.64
C GLU A 94 4.60 12.71 -3.53
N VAL A 95 4.40 13.24 -2.31
CA VAL A 95 4.38 14.69 -2.06
C VAL A 95 5.74 15.31 -2.35
N SER A 96 6.83 14.65 -1.95
CA SER A 96 8.19 15.15 -2.17
C SER A 96 8.56 15.17 -3.65
N VAL A 97 8.27 14.08 -4.37
CA VAL A 97 8.48 13.98 -5.83
C VAL A 97 7.67 15.06 -6.54
N THR A 98 6.40 15.23 -6.17
CA THR A 98 5.54 16.29 -6.73
C THR A 98 6.13 17.66 -6.49
N ALA A 99 6.54 17.97 -5.25
CA ALA A 99 7.08 19.29 -4.92
C ALA A 99 8.39 19.62 -5.68
N ILE A 100 9.25 18.63 -5.91
CA ILE A 100 10.53 18.82 -6.60
C ILE A 100 10.33 18.95 -8.12
N PHE A 101 9.46 18.11 -8.69
CA PHE A 101 9.32 17.97 -10.15
C PHE A 101 8.09 18.67 -10.73
N LEU A 102 7.28 19.36 -9.93
CA LEU A 102 6.02 20.01 -10.34
C LEU A 102 6.09 20.71 -11.72
N PRO A 103 7.11 21.53 -12.04
CA PRO A 103 7.16 22.24 -13.32
C PRO A 103 7.32 21.33 -14.56
N THR A 104 7.72 20.08 -14.34
CA THR A 104 8.02 19.08 -15.38
C THR A 104 6.99 17.96 -15.48
N LEU A 105 6.01 17.92 -14.55
CA LEU A 105 4.99 16.87 -14.54
C LEU A 105 3.89 17.16 -15.57
N SER A 106 3.53 16.16 -16.36
CA SER A 106 2.31 16.19 -17.19
C SER A 106 1.05 16.24 -16.31
N ASN A 107 -0.03 16.82 -16.83
CA ASN A 107 -1.32 16.87 -16.12
C ASN A 107 -1.86 15.47 -15.76
N GLU A 108 -1.62 14.48 -16.61
CA GLU A 108 -2.04 13.09 -16.40
C GLU A 108 -1.33 12.49 -15.19
N LEU A 109 0.00 12.62 -15.14
CA LEU A 109 0.82 12.17 -14.01
C LEU A 109 0.46 12.90 -12.72
N LEU A 110 0.23 14.21 -12.78
CA LEU A 110 -0.22 14.99 -11.63
C LEU A 110 -1.57 14.50 -11.11
N SER A 111 -2.53 14.22 -12.00
CA SER A 111 -3.84 13.67 -11.62
C SER A 111 -3.73 12.28 -10.99
N GLN A 112 -2.81 11.44 -11.47
CA GLN A 112 -2.54 10.12 -10.88
C GLN A 112 -1.97 10.27 -9.47
N ILE A 113 -0.94 11.09 -9.29
CA ILE A 113 -0.30 11.31 -7.98
C ILE A 113 -1.31 11.86 -6.95
N ILE A 114 -2.17 12.79 -7.35
CA ILE A 114 -3.23 13.33 -6.48
C ILE A 114 -4.19 12.20 -6.07
N MET A 115 -4.64 11.38 -7.01
CA MET A 115 -5.55 10.27 -6.73
C MET A 115 -4.90 9.25 -5.80
N ASP A 116 -3.65 8.87 -6.05
CA ASP A 116 -2.90 7.93 -5.24
C ASP A 116 -2.70 8.47 -3.81
N THR A 117 -2.38 9.75 -3.67
CA THR A 117 -2.25 10.41 -2.37
C THR A 117 -3.58 10.40 -1.60
N ILE A 118 -4.71 10.67 -2.26
CA ILE A 118 -6.04 10.62 -1.65
C ILE A 118 -6.37 9.20 -1.19
N LEU A 119 -6.19 8.20 -2.06
CA LEU A 119 -6.49 6.79 -1.76
C LEU A 119 -5.63 6.28 -0.59
N MET A 120 -4.32 6.54 -0.62
CA MET A 120 -3.42 6.17 0.48
C MET A 120 -3.78 6.88 1.79
N SER A 121 -4.18 8.15 1.73
CA SER A 121 -4.61 8.90 2.91
C SER A 121 -5.90 8.33 3.52
N ILE A 122 -6.87 7.94 2.70
CA ILE A 122 -8.11 7.29 3.15
C ILE A 122 -7.79 5.94 3.81
N LEU A 123 -6.93 5.13 3.19
CA LEU A 123 -6.50 3.84 3.75
C LEU A 123 -5.76 4.02 5.08
N LEU A 124 -4.92 5.05 5.19
CA LEU A 124 -4.19 5.36 6.41
C LEU A 124 -5.15 5.78 7.53
N VAL A 125 -6.10 6.67 7.24
CA VAL A 125 -7.13 7.08 8.21
C VAL A 125 -7.97 5.89 8.65
N LEU A 126 -8.38 5.01 7.72
CA LEU A 126 -9.11 3.79 8.05
C LEU A 126 -8.27 2.85 8.94
N GLY A 127 -6.98 2.70 8.64
CA GLY A 127 -6.03 1.95 9.46
C GLY A 127 -5.90 2.52 10.88
N VAL A 128 -5.65 3.82 11.02
CA VAL A 128 -5.54 4.48 12.32
C VAL A 128 -6.85 4.40 13.12
N TYR A 129 -7.98 4.67 12.48
CA TYR A 129 -9.29 4.61 13.12
C TYR A 129 -9.63 3.19 13.60
N SER A 130 -9.40 2.19 12.75
CA SER A 130 -9.62 0.79 13.13
C SER A 130 -8.69 0.35 14.26
N TYR A 131 -7.43 0.82 14.28
CA TYR A 131 -6.50 0.55 15.38
C TYR A 131 -6.99 1.12 16.71
N ILE A 132 -7.45 2.38 16.72
CA ILE A 132 -8.03 3.01 17.92
C ILE A 132 -9.24 2.22 18.40
N LYS A 133 -10.15 1.85 17.48
CA LYS A 133 -11.34 1.07 17.79
C LYS A 133 -11.05 -0.36 18.21
N GLN A 134 -9.94 -0.96 17.81
CA GLN A 134 -9.53 -2.29 18.27
C GLN A 134 -9.09 -2.28 19.73
N ARG A 135 -8.57 -1.15 20.22
CA ARG A 135 -8.11 -0.97 21.60
C ARG A 135 -9.25 -0.75 22.60
N GLU A 136 -10.24 0.06 22.20
CA GLU A 136 -11.48 0.28 22.97
C GLU A 136 -12.26 -1.02 23.18
#